data_AF-A0A925GVS4-F1
#
_entry.id   AF-A0A925GVS4-F1
#
_cell.length_a   1.000
_cell.length_b   1.000
_cell.length_c   1.000
_cell.angle_alpha   90.00
_cell.angle_beta   90.00
_cell.angle_gamma   90.00
#
_symmetry.space_group_name_H-M   'P 1'
#
loop_
_entity.id
_entity.type
_entity.pdbx_description
1 polymer ?
#
loop_
_entity_poly.entity_id
_entity_poly.type
_entity_poly.pdbx_seq_one_letter_code
_entity_poly.pdbx_strand_id
1 'polypeptide(L)' 'MASIIESIEILSKEKGIDPQIVINAVKDAMLVAARKKFGPSEELAAELNPKTDQIEIFVIKRVVEHIQ' A
#
# COMPACT_ATOMS: atom_id res chain seq x y z
N MET A 1 -17.01 8.87 8.57
CA MET A 1 -16.35 8.34 7.36
C MET A 1 -16.01 6.91 7.67
N ALA A 2 -16.39 5.94 6.82
CA ALA A 2 -16.03 4.55 7.05
C ALA A 2 -14.52 4.40 6.95
N SER A 3 -13.95 3.58 7.84
CA SER A 3 -12.52 3.25 7.81
C SER A 3 -12.18 2.44 6.55
N ILE A 4 -10.95 2.53 6.06
CA ILE A 4 -10.49 1.69 4.93
C ILE A 4 -10.60 0.22 5.31
N ILE A 5 -10.20 -0.14 6.53
CA ILE A 5 -10.31 -1.51 7.05
C ILE A 5 -11.76 -2.00 7.06
N GLU A 6 -12.71 -1.22 7.56
CA GLU A 6 -14.13 -1.61 7.56
C GLU A 6 -14.67 -1.83 6.14
N SER A 7 -14.27 -0.97 5.19
CA SER A 7 -14.67 -1.10 3.79
C SER A 7 -14.13 -2.39 3.16
N ILE A 8 -12.90 -2.76 3.51
CA ILE A 8 -12.27 -4.02 3.10
C ILE A 8 -12.99 -5.22 3.70
N GLU A 9 -13.34 -5.18 4.99
CA GLU A 9 -14.06 -6.27 5.66
C GLU A 9 -15.45 -6.49 5.07
N ILE A 10 -16.17 -5.40 4.76
CA ILE A 10 -17.48 -5.48 4.11
C ILE A 10 -17.34 -6.16 2.74
N LEU A 11 -16.40 -5.68 1.91
CA LEU A 11 -16.16 -6.25 0.58
C LEU A 11 -15.74 -7.72 0.65
N SER A 12 -14.86 -8.05 1.59
CA SER A 12 -14.41 -9.41 1.85
C SER A 12 -15.58 -10.35 2.15
N LYS A 13 -16.49 -9.95 3.05
CA LYS A 13 -17.67 -10.74 3.42
C LYS A 13 -18.65 -10.89 2.24
N GLU A 14 -18.91 -9.80 1.52
CA GLU A 14 -19.84 -9.81 0.38
C GLU A 14 -19.36 -10.69 -0.78
N LYS A 15 -18.05 -10.71 -1.02
CA LYS A 15 -17.45 -11.42 -2.15
C LYS A 15 -16.83 -12.77 -1.78
N GLY A 16 -16.76 -13.10 -0.49
CA GLY A 16 -16.10 -14.31 0.00
C GLY A 16 -14.59 -14.32 -0.27
N ILE A 17 -13.94 -13.16 -0.29
CA ILE A 17 -12.51 -13.00 -0.59
C ILE A 17 -11.77 -12.76 0.72
N ASP A 18 -10.60 -13.36 0.89
CA ASP A 18 -9.74 -13.07 2.05
C ASP A 18 -9.43 -11.56 2.11
N PRO A 19 -9.68 -10.86 3.25
CA PRO A 19 -9.34 -9.45 3.42
C PRO A 19 -7.89 -9.12 3.03
N GLN A 20 -6.94 -10.03 3.27
CA GLN A 20 -5.54 -9.83 2.91
C GLN A 20 -5.33 -9.71 1.40
N ILE A 21 -6.11 -10.43 0.59
CA ILE A 21 -6.07 -10.31 -0.87
C ILE A 21 -6.50 -8.91 -1.29
N VAL A 22 -7.57 -8.39 -0.68
CA VAL A 22 -8.08 -7.04 -0.96
C VAL A 22 -7.06 -5.98 -0.54
N ILE A 23 -6.47 -6.11 0.65
CA ILE A 23 -5.42 -5.20 1.15
C ILE A 23 -4.25 -5.17 0.17
N ASN A 24 -3.75 -6.34 -0.25
CA ASN A 24 -2.63 -6.43 -1.19
C ASN A 24 -2.96 -5.80 -2.53
N ALA A 25 -4.15 -6.06 -3.08
CA ALA A 25 -4.59 -5.45 -4.33
C ALA A 25 -4.65 -3.91 -4.25
N VAL A 26 -5.12 -3.37 -3.12
CA VAL A 26 -5.14 -1.91 -2.89
C VAL A 26 -3.71 -1.37 -2.76
N LYS A 27 -2.83 -2.05 -2.01
CA LYS A 27 -1.40 -1.68 -1.90
C LYS A 27 -0.74 -1.63 -3.29
N ASP A 28 -0.97 -2.63 -4.13
CA ASP A 28 -0.43 -2.70 -5.49
C ASP A 28 -0.96 -1.56 -6.38
N ALA A 29 -2.26 -1.28 -6.31
CA ALA A 29 -2.85 -0.16 -7.04
C ALA A 29 -2.24 1.19 -6.63
N MET A 30 -2.01 1.39 -5.33
CA MET A 30 -1.36 2.58 -4.79
C MET A 30 0.09 2.70 -5.27
N LEU A 31 0.84 1.58 -5.30
CA LEU A 31 2.19 1.54 -5.86
C LEU A 31 2.21 1.92 -7.35
N VAL A 32 1.28 1.41 -8.15
CA VAL A 32 1.16 1.77 -9.57
C VAL A 32 0.90 3.28 -9.72
N ALA A 33 0.00 3.85 -8.92
CA ALA A 33 -0.27 5.29 -8.93
C ALA A 33 0.96 6.11 -8.51
N ALA A 34 1.69 5.67 -7.47
CA ALA A 34 2.89 6.34 -7.00
C ALA A 34 4.02 6.28 -8.03
N ARG A 35 4.26 5.12 -8.68
CA ARG A 35 5.25 4.99 -9.76
C ARG A 35 4.97 5.94 -10.92
N LYS A 36 3.69 6.15 -11.27
CA LYS A 36 3.29 7.13 -12.31
C LYS A 36 3.62 8.57 -11.91
N LYS A 37 3.56 8.91 -10.61
CA LYS A 37 3.79 10.26 -10.11
C LYS A 37 5.27 10.56 -9.84
N PHE A 38 6.01 9.62 -9.26
CA PHE A 38 7.38 9.83 -8.76
C PHE A 38 8.47 9.26 -9.70
N GLY A 39 8.08 8.55 -10.75
CA GLY A 39 9.00 7.99 -11.74
C GLY A 39 9.40 6.53 -11.45
N PRO A 40 9.92 5.81 -12.45
CA PRO A 40 10.20 4.37 -12.36
C PRO A 40 11.49 4.03 -11.62
N SER A 41 12.35 5.02 -11.32
CA SER A 41 13.70 4.82 -10.80
C SER A 41 13.76 4.49 -9.31
N GLU A 42 12.65 4.67 -8.60
CA GLU A 42 12.59 4.45 -7.15
C GLU A 42 11.93 3.12 -6.83
N GLU A 43 12.53 2.38 -5.91
CA GLU A 43 11.90 1.21 -5.31
C GLU A 43 10.87 1.71 -4.28
N LEU A 44 9.59 1.48 -4.58
CA LEU A 44 8.47 1.94 -3.74
C LEU A 44 7.83 0.75 -3.01
N ALA A 45 7.51 0.96 -1.74
CA ALA A 45 6.69 0.06 -0.93
C ALA A 45 5.45 0.79 -0.44
N ALA A 46 4.34 0.07 -0.33
CA ALA A 46 3.13 0.55 0.31
C ALA A 46 2.86 -0.34 1.52
N GLU A 47 2.34 0.21 2.60
CA GLU A 47 1.89 -0.54 3.78
C GLU A 47 0.60 0.05 4.34
N LEU A 48 -0.27 -0.81 4.87
CA LEU A 48 -1.45 -0.37 5.62
C LEU A 48 -1.08 -0.30 7.10
N ASN A 49 -1.18 0.88 7.69
CA ASN A 49 -0.94 1.08 9.10
C ASN A 49 -2.22 0.77 9.90
N PRO A 50 -2.25 -0.33 10.68
CA PRO A 50 -3.46 -0.78 11.37
C PRO A 50 -3.85 0.14 12.54
N LYS A 51 -2.95 1.03 12.98
CA LYS A 51 -3.23 1.98 14.08
C LYS A 51 -3.86 3.27 13.57
N THR A 52 -3.45 3.72 12.38
CA THR A 52 -3.91 4.98 11.79
C THR A 52 -4.98 4.79 10.72
N ASP A 53 -5.19 3.55 10.26
CA ASP A 53 -6.09 3.20 9.15
C ASP A 53 -5.69 3.92 7.83
N GLN A 54 -4.39 4.13 7.63
CA GLN A 54 -3.85 4.82 6.47
C GLN A 54 -2.92 3.92 5.66
N ILE A 55 -2.96 4.10 4.34
CA ILE A 55 -1.97 3.51 3.43
C ILE A 55 -0.81 4.49 3.29
N GLU A 56 0.35 4.05 3.74
CA GLU A 56 1.60 4.81 3.70
C GLU A 56 2.46 4.29 2.54
N ILE A 57 3.13 5.20 1.83
CA ILE A 57 4.02 4.87 0.71
C ILE A 57 5.43 5.33 1.07
N PHE A 58 6.38 4.42 0.90
CA PHE A 58 7.78 4.60 1.24
C PHE A 58 8.65 4.44 0.01
N VAL A 59 9.74 5.20 -0.02
CA VAL A 59 10.85 4.95 -0.94
C VAL A 59 11.85 4.08 -0.20
N ILE A 60 12.13 2.89 -0.73
CA ILE A 60 13.16 2.01 -0.21
C ILE A 60 14.50 2.49 -0.76
N LYS A 61 15.43 2.80 0.15
CA LYS A 61 16.80 3.17 -0.19
C LYS A 61 17.76 2.14 0.38
N ARG A 62 18.81 1.83 -0.38
CA ARG A 62 19.92 1.02 0.11
C ARG A 62 20.84 1.87 0.97
N VAL A 63 21.10 1.43 2.20
CA VAL A 63 22.11 2.05 3.08
C VAL A 63 23.49 1.70 2.54
N VAL A 64 24.32 2.72 2.32
CA VAL A 64 25.70 2.60 1.83
C VAL A 64 26.63 3.47 2.67
N GLU A 65 27.89 3.05 2.81
CA GLU A 65 28.89 3.80 3.59
C GLU A 65 29.32 5.09 2.87
N HIS A 66 29.32 5.09 1.54
CA HIS A 66 29.69 6.24 0.72
C HIS A 66 28.62 6.51 -0.34
N ILE A 67 28.16 7.76 -0.38
CA ILE A 67 27.31 8.31 -1.46
C ILE A 67 28.27 8.84 -2.54
N GLN A 68 28.10 8.39 -3.78
CA GLN A 68 28.87 8.88 -4.93
C GLN A 68 28.25 10.16 -5.51
#